data_AF-A0A3R9K538-F1
#
_entry.id   AF-A0A3R9K538-F1
#
_cell.length_a   1.000
_cell.length_b   1.000
_cell.length_c   1.000
_cell.angle_alpha   90.00
_cell.angle_beta   90.00
_cell.angle_gamma   90.00
#
_symmetry.space_group_name_H-M   'P 1'
#
loop_
_entity.id
_entity.type
_entity.pdbx_description
1 polymer ?
#
loop_
_entity_poly.entity_id
_entity_poly.type
_entity_poly.pdbx_seq_one_letter_code
_entity_poly.pdbx_strand_id
1 'polypeptide(L)'
;MESFIIEFESDSDGYFTYECPFCEEQFKLLASDVKDESFSLEELFCPYCGLVDVADKFYSKETLAYIQNIAEEWMINAINKSLGSVKSSKSFKVDFKKIKHKSILKPEEQDSVEEVFSCGICERHEKVLYNAGASKVFCAYCGGDIY
;
A
#
# COMPACT_ATOMS: atom_id res chain seq x y z
N MET A 1 -19.10 -7.36 -9.74
CA MET A 1 -17.65 -7.67 -9.66
C MET A 1 -17.43 -8.12 -8.23
N GLU A 2 -16.87 -9.31 -7.98
CA GLU A 2 -16.51 -9.68 -6.61
C GLU A 2 -15.31 -8.81 -6.22
N SER A 3 -15.47 -8.00 -5.17
CA SER A 3 -14.38 -7.25 -4.55
C SER A 3 -13.91 -8.01 -3.33
N PHE A 4 -12.60 -8.03 -3.10
CA PHE A 4 -12.01 -8.52 -1.85
C PHE A 4 -11.32 -7.35 -1.15
N ILE A 5 -11.32 -7.38 0.17
CA ILE A 5 -10.73 -6.34 1.01
C ILE A 5 -9.40 -6.89 1.53
N ILE A 6 -8.35 -6.08 1.43
CA ILE A 6 -7.05 -6.36 2.04
C ILE A 6 -6.89 -5.38 3.21
N GLU A 7 -6.68 -5.92 4.40
CA GLU A 7 -6.49 -5.13 5.60
C GLU A 7 -5.02 -5.07 5.97
N PHE A 8 -4.52 -3.89 6.30
CA PHE A 8 -3.18 -3.67 6.83
C PHE A 8 -3.27 -3.15 8.27
N GLU A 9 -2.28 -3.51 9.07
CA GLU A 9 -2.13 -3.01 10.44
C GLU A 9 -1.20 -1.80 10.41
N SER A 10 -1.54 -0.79 11.21
CA SER A 10 -0.68 0.38 11.42
C SER A 10 0.42 0.07 12.44
N ASP A 11 1.39 0.97 12.55
CA ASP A 11 2.34 0.96 13.66
C ASP A 11 1.65 1.25 15.01
N SER A 12 2.44 1.24 16.10
CA SER A 12 1.92 1.40 17.46
C SER A 12 1.25 2.75 17.72
N ASP A 13 1.56 3.77 16.90
CA ASP A 13 1.00 5.12 16.98
C ASP A 13 -0.13 5.35 15.96
N GLY A 14 -0.51 4.34 15.18
CA GLY A 14 -1.60 4.43 14.20
C GLY A 14 -1.18 4.89 12.80
N TYR A 15 0.13 4.93 12.50
CA TYR A 15 0.64 5.36 11.19
C TYR A 15 0.90 4.18 10.25
N PHE A 16 0.81 4.44 8.96
CA PHE A 16 1.08 3.47 7.90
C PHE A 16 2.15 4.00 6.94
N THR A 17 3.06 3.14 6.50
CA THR A 17 4.22 3.51 5.70
C THR A 17 3.88 3.69 4.22
N TYR A 18 4.38 4.78 3.66
CA TYR A 18 4.37 5.13 2.24
C TYR A 18 5.82 5.29 1.77
N GLU A 19 6.04 5.05 0.48
CA GLU A 19 7.35 5.14 -0.17
C GLU A 19 7.22 6.00 -1.43
N CYS A 20 8.08 7.01 -1.59
CA CYS A 20 8.05 7.85 -2.77
C CYS A 20 8.51 7.05 -4.01
N PRO A 21 7.75 7.01 -5.12
CA PRO A 21 8.14 6.29 -6.32
C PRO A 21 9.32 6.92 -7.07
N PHE A 22 9.73 8.15 -6.69
CA PHE A 22 10.84 8.86 -7.32
C PHE A 22 12.12 8.84 -6.50
N CYS A 23 12.06 9.24 -5.22
CA CYS A 23 13.26 9.32 -4.37
C CYS A 23 13.41 8.13 -3.41
N GLU A 24 12.45 7.19 -3.39
CA GLU A 24 12.46 5.96 -2.59
C GLU A 24 12.48 6.16 -1.06
N GLU A 25 12.40 7.41 -0.61
CA GLU A 25 12.30 7.75 0.81
C GLU A 25 10.92 7.36 1.36
N GLN A 26 10.94 6.83 2.59
CA GLN A 26 9.75 6.42 3.31
C GLN A 26 9.27 7.50 4.29
N PHE A 27 7.95 7.60 4.42
CA PHE A 27 7.27 8.47 5.36
C PHE A 27 5.98 7.78 5.80
N LYS A 28 5.40 8.22 6.92
CA LYS A 28 4.17 7.60 7.41
C LYS A 28 3.04 8.59 7.60
N LEU A 29 1.85 8.15 7.25
CA LEU A 29 0.62 8.92 7.38
C LEU A 29 -0.30 8.27 8.40
N LEU A 30 -1.05 9.09 9.14
CA LEU A 30 -1.99 8.58 10.12
C LEU A 30 -3.10 7.81 9.40
N ALA A 31 -3.31 6.54 9.76
CA ALA A 31 -4.22 5.65 9.03
C ALA A 31 -5.68 6.12 9.10
N SER A 32 -6.07 6.84 10.16
CA SER A 32 -7.40 7.46 10.26
C SER A 32 -7.62 8.55 9.24
N ASP A 33 -6.58 9.35 8.94
CA ASP A 33 -6.68 10.49 8.04
C ASP A 33 -6.76 10.05 6.58
N VAL A 34 -6.12 8.91 6.25
CA VAL A 34 -6.19 8.32 4.91
C VAL A 34 -7.53 7.61 4.65
N LYS A 35 -8.11 7.02 5.70
CA LYS A 35 -9.39 6.30 5.62
C LYS A 35 -10.62 7.20 5.69
N ASP A 36 -10.44 8.50 5.93
CA ASP A 36 -11.56 9.42 6.08
C ASP A 36 -12.31 9.60 4.76
N GLU A 37 -13.53 9.05 4.67
CA GLU A 37 -14.40 9.16 3.49
C GLU A 37 -14.77 10.60 3.12
N SER A 38 -14.63 11.57 4.06
CA SER A 38 -14.84 12.99 3.79
C SER A 38 -13.69 13.64 3.01
N PHE A 39 -12.54 12.97 2.93
CA PHE A 39 -11.36 13.42 2.21
C PHE A 39 -10.75 12.26 1.42
N SER A 40 -11.12 12.14 0.14
CA SER A 40 -10.36 11.28 -0.77
C SER A 40 -8.97 11.88 -0.97
N LEU A 41 -7.96 11.26 -0.36
CA LEU A 41 -6.56 11.47 -0.72
C LEU A 41 -6.34 10.93 -2.13
N GLU A 42 -6.75 11.72 -3.13
CA GLU A 42 -6.53 11.41 -4.55
C GLU A 42 -5.04 11.52 -4.88
N GLU A 43 -4.38 12.52 -4.30
CA GLU A 43 -2.96 12.83 -4.51
C GLU A 43 -2.22 12.90 -3.19
N LEU A 44 -0.94 12.52 -3.24
CA LEU A 44 0.02 12.67 -2.16
C LEU A 44 1.23 13.46 -2.65
N PHE A 45 1.81 14.20 -1.72
CA PHE A 45 3.06 14.91 -1.90
C PHE A 45 4.17 14.11 -1.22
N CYS A 46 5.33 13.97 -1.87
CA CYS A 46 6.49 13.42 -1.19
C CYS A 46 7.06 14.47 -0.22
N PRO A 47 7.20 14.17 1.08
CA PRO A 47 7.74 15.12 2.04
C PRO A 47 9.17 15.58 1.76
N TYR A 48 9.95 14.76 1.05
CA TYR A 48 11.39 14.98 0.87
C TYR A 48 11.74 15.61 -0.47
N CYS A 49 11.07 15.22 -1.56
CA CYS A 49 11.39 15.72 -2.91
C CYS A 49 10.30 16.58 -3.54
N GLY A 50 9.12 16.68 -2.90
CA GLY A 50 8.00 17.48 -3.40
C GLY A 50 7.28 16.90 -4.62
N LEU A 51 7.57 15.65 -5.02
CA LEU A 51 6.80 14.94 -6.05
C LEU A 51 5.31 14.94 -5.67
N VAL A 52 4.44 15.18 -6.64
CA VAL A 52 2.99 14.99 -6.51
C VAL A 52 2.55 13.89 -7.45
N ASP A 53 1.80 12.92 -6.93
CA ASP A 53 1.18 11.88 -7.76
C ASP A 53 -0.02 11.27 -7.03
N VAL A 54 -0.75 10.38 -7.71
CA VAL A 54 -1.89 9.69 -7.10
C VAL A 54 -1.45 8.83 -5.90
N ALA A 55 -2.27 8.80 -4.84
CA ALA A 55 -1.91 8.17 -3.57
C ALA A 55 -1.49 6.69 -3.70
N ASP A 56 -2.13 5.95 -4.60
CA ASP A 56 -1.83 4.53 -4.86
C ASP A 56 -0.38 4.26 -5.31
N LYS A 57 0.29 5.26 -5.90
CA LYS A 57 1.69 5.12 -6.31
C LYS A 57 2.69 5.26 -5.17
N PHE A 58 2.23 5.70 -4.02
CA PHE A 58 3.06 5.84 -2.82
C PHE A 58 2.99 4.62 -1.90
N TYR A 59 2.21 3.58 -2.22
CA TYR A 59 2.31 2.33 -1.47
C TYR A 59 3.73 1.76 -1.58
N SER A 60 4.27 1.31 -0.44
CA SER A 60 5.61 0.71 -0.42
C SER A 60 5.70 -0.47 -1.40
N LYS A 61 6.92 -0.73 -1.88
CA LYS A 61 7.17 -1.86 -2.78
C LYS A 61 6.73 -3.19 -2.15
N GLU A 62 6.89 -3.35 -0.83
CA GLU A 62 6.47 -4.53 -0.09
C GLU A 62 4.96 -4.68 -0.03
N THR A 63 4.23 -3.59 0.26
CA THR A 63 2.77 -3.54 0.25
C THR A 63 2.22 -3.91 -1.12
N LEU A 64 2.75 -3.31 -2.19
CA LEU A 64 2.32 -3.61 -3.57
C LEU A 64 2.59 -5.08 -3.94
N ALA A 65 3.75 -5.62 -3.57
CA ALA A 65 4.08 -7.03 -3.81
C ALA A 65 3.09 -7.97 -3.09
N TYR A 66 2.68 -7.65 -1.86
CA TYR A 66 1.70 -8.43 -1.11
C TYR A 66 0.31 -8.36 -1.74
N ILE A 67 -0.15 -7.18 -2.14
CA ILE A 67 -1.43 -7.01 -2.84
C ILE A 67 -1.45 -7.84 -4.13
N GLN A 68 -0.38 -7.77 -4.93
CA GLN A 68 -0.24 -8.56 -6.15
C GLN A 68 -0.29 -10.06 -5.86
N ASN A 69 0.40 -10.53 -4.81
CA ASN A 69 0.41 -11.93 -4.43
C ASN A 69 -0.98 -12.46 -4.02
N ILE A 70 -1.78 -11.66 -3.30
CA ILE A 70 -3.18 -12.01 -2.99
C ILE A 70 -4.02 -12.08 -4.26
N ALA A 71 -3.88 -11.09 -5.15
CA ALA A 71 -4.63 -11.06 -6.41
C ALA A 71 -4.30 -12.28 -7.30
N GLU A 72 -3.03 -12.67 -7.37
CA GLU A 72 -2.57 -13.89 -8.05
C GLU A 72 -3.20 -15.15 -7.42
N GLU A 73 -3.22 -15.25 -6.09
CA GLU A 73 -3.84 -16.38 -5.39
C GLU A 73 -5.33 -16.50 -5.73
N TRP A 74 -6.05 -15.39 -5.68
CA TRP A 74 -7.47 -15.33 -6.01
C TRP A 74 -7.73 -15.79 -7.45
N MET A 75 -6.93 -15.30 -8.41
CA MET A 75 -7.04 -15.67 -9.82
C MET A 75 -6.72 -17.15 -10.05
N ILE A 76 -5.66 -17.67 -9.42
CA ILE A 76 -5.28 -19.09 -9.47
C ILE A 76 -6.40 -19.98 -8.92
N ASN A 77 -7.02 -19.57 -7.82
CA ASN A 77 -8.14 -20.30 -7.22
C ASN A 77 -9.37 -20.31 -8.14
N ALA A 78 -9.68 -19.20 -8.80
CA ALA A 78 -10.74 -19.11 -9.79
C ALA A 78 -10.49 -20.04 -10.99
N ILE A 79 -9.26 -20.05 -11.52
CA ILE A 79 -8.86 -20.93 -12.63
C ILE A 79 -8.94 -22.41 -12.21
N ASN A 80 -8.36 -22.77 -11.06
CA ASN A 80 -8.39 -24.14 -10.54
C ASN A 80 -9.83 -24.64 -10.33
N LYS A 81 -10.73 -23.79 -9.84
CA LYS A 81 -12.15 -24.11 -9.69
C LYS A 81 -12.85 -24.30 -11.04
N SER A 82 -12.56 -23.45 -12.02
CA SER A 82 -13.10 -23.55 -13.38
C SER A 82 -12.66 -24.84 -14.07
N LEU A 83 -11.35 -25.13 -14.08
CA LEU A 83 -10.79 -26.34 -14.69
C LEU A 83 -11.27 -27.63 -14.00
N GLY A 84 -11.39 -27.61 -12.67
CA GLY A 84 -11.93 -28.75 -11.92
C GLY A 84 -13.41 -29.05 -12.20
N SER A 85 -14.16 -28.09 -12.76
CA SER A 85 -15.56 -28.27 -13.12
C SER A 85 -15.78 -28.87 -14.52
N VAL A 86 -14.71 -28.97 -15.33
CA VAL A 86 -14.77 -29.56 -16.67
C VAL A 86 -14.99 -31.07 -16.57
N LYS A 87 -16.12 -31.55 -17.09
CA LYS A 87 -16.50 -32.97 -17.03
C LYS A 87 -15.78 -33.79 -18.09
N SER A 88 -15.09 -34.84 -17.67
CA SER A 88 -14.60 -35.89 -18.56
C SER A 88 -15.78 -36.68 -19.18
N SER A 89 -15.62 -37.09 -20.43
CA SER A 89 -16.57 -37.99 -21.12
C SER A 89 -15.97 -39.40 -21.25
N LYS A 90 -16.80 -40.40 -21.56
CA LYS A 90 -16.34 -41.78 -21.77
C LYS A 90 -15.27 -41.91 -22.86
N SER A 91 -15.23 -40.98 -23.81
CA SER A 91 -14.28 -40.97 -24.93
C SER A 91 -13.07 -40.07 -24.70
N PHE A 92 -13.12 -39.16 -23.72
CA PHE A 92 -12.03 -38.24 -23.44
C PHE A 92 -11.88 -38.00 -21.93
N LYS A 93 -10.78 -38.53 -21.38
CA LYS A 93 -10.35 -38.28 -20.00
C LYS A 93 -9.43 -37.07 -19.96
N VAL A 94 -9.85 -36.05 -19.23
CA VAL A 94 -9.05 -34.85 -18.99
C VAL A 94 -8.78 -34.79 -17.50
N ASP A 95 -7.52 -34.64 -17.16
CA ASP A 95 -7.05 -34.39 -15.80
C ASP A 95 -6.20 -33.12 -15.83
N PHE A 96 -6.55 -32.18 -14.95
CA PHE A 96 -5.87 -30.89 -14.86
C PHE A 96 -5.04 -30.85 -13.59
N LYS A 97 -3.73 -30.63 -13.74
CA LYS A 97 -2.87 -30.37 -12.59
C LYS A 97 -3.19 -28.99 -12.04
N LYS A 98 -3.54 -28.93 -10.75
CA LYS A 98 -3.76 -27.65 -10.06
C LYS A 98 -2.51 -26.77 -10.14
N ILE A 99 -2.73 -25.51 -10.48
CA ILE A 99 -1.70 -24.46 -10.39
C ILE A 99 -1.45 -24.22 -8.91
N LYS A 100 -0.16 -24.19 -8.52
CA LYS A 100 0.26 -23.89 -7.15
C LYS A 100 0.63 -22.42 -7.08
N HIS A 101 0.27 -21.78 -5.98
CA HIS A 101 0.68 -20.43 -5.63
C HIS A 101 1.64 -20.45 -4.44
N LYS A 102 2.59 -19.52 -4.39
CA LYS A 102 3.41 -19.31 -3.20
C LYS A 102 2.95 -18.02 -2.54
N SER A 103 2.32 -18.16 -1.37
CA SER A 103 1.96 -17.03 -0.53
C SER A 103 3.23 -16.32 -0.03
N ILE A 104 3.20 -15.00 -0.02
CA ILE A 104 4.20 -14.20 0.68
C ILE A 104 3.64 -13.72 2.02
N LEU A 105 4.53 -13.39 2.96
CA LEU A 105 4.13 -12.87 4.26
C LEU A 105 3.55 -11.46 4.10
N LYS A 106 2.55 -11.15 4.92
CA LYS A 106 2.00 -9.81 5.02
C LYS A 106 3.07 -8.87 5.59
N PRO A 107 3.28 -7.67 5.00
CA PRO A 107 4.18 -6.69 5.58
C PRO A 107 3.61 -6.19 6.91
N GLU A 108 4.49 -6.04 7.90
CA GLU A 108 4.17 -5.52 9.23
C GLU A 108 4.81 -4.14 9.38
N GLU A 109 4.05 -3.20 9.91
CA GLU A 109 4.56 -1.89 10.29
C GLU A 109 5.47 -2.00 11.51
N GLN A 110 6.57 -1.25 11.50
CA GLN A 110 7.51 -1.19 12.61
C GLN A 110 7.66 0.24 13.11
N ASP A 111 7.81 0.41 14.42
CA ASP A 111 8.19 1.70 14.97
C ASP A 111 9.59 2.08 14.48
N SER A 112 9.70 3.30 13.99
CA SER A 112 10.89 3.79 13.31
C SER A 112 11.35 5.12 13.92
N VAL A 113 12.45 5.67 13.39
CA VAL A 113 13.12 6.86 13.95
C VAL A 113 12.50 8.18 13.46
N GLU A 114 11.47 8.11 12.63
CA GLU A 114 10.69 9.24 12.13
C GLU A 114 9.98 9.95 13.28
N GLU A 115 9.97 11.27 13.21
CA GLU A 115 9.32 12.12 14.20
C GLU A 115 7.97 12.60 13.67
N VAL A 116 7.01 12.83 14.57
CA VAL A 116 5.70 13.36 14.20
C VAL A 116 5.80 14.87 13.97
N PHE A 117 5.43 15.32 12.77
CA PHE A 117 5.28 16.72 12.42
C PHE A 117 3.80 17.06 12.24
N SER A 118 3.45 18.32 12.51
CA SER A 118 2.11 18.86 12.29
C SER A 118 2.16 19.96 11.23
N CYS A 119 1.28 19.90 10.24
CA CYS A 119 1.20 20.90 9.21
C CYS A 119 0.41 22.13 9.67
N GLY A 120 1.03 23.31 9.67
CA GLY A 120 0.33 24.56 10.00
C GLY A 120 -0.74 25.01 9.00
N ILE A 121 -0.88 24.34 7.84
CA ILE A 121 -1.84 24.68 6.79
C ILE A 121 -3.09 23.79 6.86
N CYS A 122 -2.90 22.47 6.92
CA CYS A 122 -4.00 21.51 6.94
C CYS A 122 -4.20 20.82 8.29
N GLU A 123 -3.39 21.14 9.30
CA GLU A 123 -3.44 20.64 10.69
C GLU A 123 -3.27 19.11 10.83
N ARG A 124 -2.86 18.42 9.76
CA ARG A 124 -2.61 16.98 9.76
C ARG A 124 -1.23 16.64 10.30
N HIS A 125 -1.10 15.38 10.71
CA HIS A 125 0.10 14.84 11.32
C HIS A 125 0.72 13.75 10.44
N GLU A 126 2.04 13.80 10.30
CA GLU A 126 2.81 12.82 9.52
C GLU A 126 4.12 12.50 10.22
N LYS A 127 4.60 11.27 10.05
CA LYS A 127 5.93 10.86 10.52
C LYS A 127 6.91 10.95 9.37
N VAL A 128 7.95 11.74 9.56
CA VAL A 128 9.02 11.95 8.57
C VAL A 128 10.38 11.97 9.25
N LEU A 129 11.42 11.57 8.51
CA LEU A 129 12.79 11.58 9.00
C LEU A 129 13.41 12.96 8.78
N TYR A 130 13.47 13.75 9.85
CA TYR A 130 13.98 15.12 9.82
C TYR A 130 15.47 15.23 9.41
N ASN A 131 16.27 14.19 9.65
CA ASN A 131 17.72 14.19 9.42
C ASN A 131 18.17 13.53 8.11
N ALA A 132 17.29 13.39 7.11
CA ALA A 132 17.62 12.75 5.82
C ALA A 132 18.51 13.61 4.89
N GLY A 133 19.10 14.71 5.39
CA GLY A 133 19.85 15.67 4.57
C GLY A 133 18.96 16.58 3.70
N ALA A 134 17.63 16.55 3.89
CA ALA A 134 16.70 17.44 3.23
C ALA A 134 16.81 18.85 3.83
N SER A 135 16.94 19.86 2.97
CA SER A 135 16.95 21.27 3.39
C SER A 135 15.55 21.79 3.77
N LYS A 136 14.52 20.99 3.53
CA LYS A 136 13.11 21.34 3.64
C LYS A 136 12.25 20.08 3.74
N VAL A 137 11.15 20.16 4.48
CA VAL A 137 10.14 19.10 4.57
C VAL A 137 8.79 19.64 4.13
N PHE A 138 8.17 18.97 3.18
CA PHE A 138 6.83 19.28 2.68
C PHE A 138 5.78 18.41 3.36
N CYS A 139 4.57 18.93 3.49
CA CYS A 139 3.44 18.19 4.00
C CYS A 139 2.93 17.19 2.96
N ALA A 140 2.84 15.90 3.30
CA ALA A 140 2.36 14.88 2.38
C ALA A 140 0.92 15.09 1.91
N TYR A 141 0.13 15.86 2.65
CA TYR A 141 -1.29 16.07 2.38
C TYR A 141 -1.58 17.28 1.50
N CYS A 142 -0.77 18.35 1.59
CA CYS A 142 -1.05 19.62 0.90
C CYS A 142 0.14 20.26 0.21
N GLY A 143 1.34 19.67 0.33
CA GLY A 143 2.58 20.22 -0.22
C GLY A 143 3.11 21.46 0.49
N GLY A 144 2.44 21.91 1.56
CA GLY A 144 2.86 23.04 2.38
C GLY A 144 4.17 22.78 3.13
N ASP A 145 4.94 23.82 3.37
CA ASP A 145 6.21 23.70 4.10
C ASP A 145 5.93 23.47 5.59
N ILE A 146 6.49 22.39 6.14
CA ILE A 146 6.37 22.05 7.57
C ILE A 146 7.70 22.16 8.31
N TYR A 147 8.81 22.24 7.57
CA TYR A 147 10.12 22.65 8.06
C TYR A 147 11.01 23.21 6.95
#